data_AF-A0A1G0UNY2-F1
#
_entry.id   AF-A0A1G0UNY2-F1
#
_cell.length_a   1.000
_cell.length_b   1.000
_cell.length_c   1.000
_cell.angle_alpha   90.00
_cell.angle_beta   90.00
_cell.angle_gamma   90.00
#
_symmetry.space_group_name_H-M   'P 1'
#
loop_
_entity.id
_entity.type
_entity.pdbx_description
1 polymer ?
#
loop_
_entity_poly.entity_id
_entity_poly.type
_entity_poly.pdbx_seq_one_letter_code
_entity_poly.pdbx_strand_id
1 'polypeptide(L)'
;MLGIVAQRDVIITNNSANNNNIKIQASIYSESGSFQAEDYQSRPVSGIIDLYGGGIQNSRGPVGTFSTWHGQTTIQSGFSKRYRYDDRFMIANPPFFPGTGSFEIVSWFE
;
A
#
# COMPACT_ATOMS: atom_id res chain seq x y z
N MET A 1 9.84 -13.67 -4.90
CA MET A 1 9.06 -12.61 -4.22
C MET A 1 9.59 -11.27 -4.70
N LEU A 2 8.71 -10.30 -5.00
CA LEU A 2 9.13 -8.99 -5.50
C LEU A 2 9.24 -7.98 -4.34
N GLY A 3 10.32 -7.22 -4.33
CA GLY A 3 10.53 -6.07 -3.45
C GLY A 3 10.68 -4.79 -4.27
N ILE A 4 9.98 -3.73 -3.87
CA ILE A 4 10.07 -2.39 -4.45
C ILE A 4 10.68 -1.49 -3.39
N VAL A 5 11.84 -0.91 -3.70
CA VAL A 5 12.58 -0.02 -2.79
C VAL A 5 12.69 1.34 -3.45
N ALA A 6 12.21 2.38 -2.77
CA ALA A 6 12.32 3.76 -3.22
C ALA A 6 12.87 4.64 -2.09
N GLN A 7 13.80 5.52 -2.42
CA GLN A 7 14.33 6.50 -1.48
C GLN A 7 13.24 7.49 -1.02
N ARG A 8 12.35 7.91 -1.92
CA ARG A 8 11.30 8.90 -1.63
C ARG A 8 9.91 8.30 -1.71
N ASP A 9 9.25 8.39 -2.86
CA ASP A 9 7.86 7.94 -3.03
C ASP A 9 7.75 6.78 -4.01
N VAL A 10 6.79 5.89 -3.74
CA VAL A 10 6.22 4.96 -4.71
C VAL A 10 4.85 5.48 -5.11
N ILE A 11 4.66 5.76 -6.39
CA ILE A 11 3.46 6.46 -6.87
C ILE A 11 2.68 5.55 -7.82
N ILE A 12 1.39 5.36 -7.55
CA ILE A 12 0.45 4.80 -8.52
C ILE A 12 0.10 5.90 -9.52
N THR A 13 0.75 5.87 -10.68
CA THR A 13 0.54 6.82 -11.77
C THR A 13 -0.94 6.90 -12.17
N ASN A 14 -1.41 8.09 -12.53
CA ASN A 14 -2.71 8.37 -13.11
C ASN A 14 -2.69 8.11 -14.60
N ASN A 15 -3.07 6.89 -14.98
CA ASN A 15 -3.16 6.46 -16.38
C ASN A 15 -4.28 5.44 -16.56
N SER A 16 -4.60 5.12 -17.82
CA SER A 16 -5.69 4.19 -18.15
C SER A 16 -5.54 2.81 -17.53
N ALA A 17 -4.31 2.29 -17.42
CA ALA A 17 -4.03 0.99 -16.81
C ALA A 17 -4.26 0.97 -15.30
N ASN A 18 -4.06 2.12 -14.63
CA ASN A 18 -4.16 2.27 -13.19
C ASN A 18 -5.45 2.99 -12.76
N ASN A 19 -6.53 2.92 -13.55
CA ASN A 19 -7.79 3.59 -13.23
C ASN A 19 -8.96 2.63 -12.98
N ASN A 20 -8.69 1.33 -12.85
CA ASN A 20 -9.70 0.32 -12.50
C ASN A 20 -9.06 -0.87 -11.78
N ASN A 21 -9.18 -0.92 -10.46
CA ASN A 21 -8.74 -2.00 -9.56
C ASN A 21 -7.33 -2.52 -9.87
N ILE A 22 -6.37 -2.22 -9.00
CA ILE A 22 -5.00 -2.67 -9.22
C ILE A 22 -4.64 -3.81 -8.27
N LYS A 23 -3.89 -4.78 -8.78
CA LYS A 23 -3.34 -5.89 -8.00
C LYS A 23 -1.83 -5.72 -7.88
N ILE A 24 -1.34 -5.66 -6.65
CA ILE A 24 0.08 -5.53 -6.35
C ILE A 24 0.51 -6.73 -5.50
N GLN A 25 1.44 -7.53 -6.02
CA GLN A 25 2.05 -8.66 -5.31
C GLN A 25 3.52 -8.36 -5.03
N ALA A 26 3.78 -7.47 -4.09
CA ALA A 26 5.12 -7.02 -3.75
C ALA A 26 5.18 -6.51 -2.32
N SER A 27 6.37 -6.54 -1.72
CA SER A 27 6.67 -5.70 -0.55
C SER A 27 7.16 -4.34 -1.03
N ILE A 28 6.59 -3.26 -0.49
CA ILE A 28 6.90 -1.87 -0.86
C ILE A 28 7.61 -1.20 0.31
N TYR A 29 8.75 -0.58 0.04
CA TYR A 29 9.53 0.20 0.99
C TYR A 29 9.78 1.61 0.43
N SER A 30 9.36 2.62 1.19
CA SER A 30 9.63 4.05 0.94
C SER A 30 10.42 4.62 2.11
N GLU A 31 11.70 4.93 1.90
CA GLU A 31 12.65 5.30 2.97
C GLU A 31 12.30 6.64 3.64
N SER A 32 12.10 7.69 2.83
CA SER A 32 11.83 9.05 3.34
C SER A 32 10.43 9.56 3.01
N GLY A 33 9.75 8.95 2.03
CA GLY A 33 8.42 9.37 1.58
C GLY A 33 7.35 8.32 1.85
N SER A 34 6.53 8.09 0.82
CA SER A 34 5.26 7.39 0.97
C SER A 34 4.94 6.47 -0.21
N PHE A 35 3.82 5.78 -0.10
CA PHE A 35 3.15 5.03 -1.17
C PHE A 35 1.77 5.66 -1.31
N GLN A 36 1.55 6.25 -2.48
CA GLN A 36 0.43 7.17 -2.74
C GLN A 36 -0.10 7.00 -4.16
N ALA A 37 -1.31 7.49 -4.39
CA ALA A 37 -1.86 7.61 -5.74
C ALA A 37 -1.58 9.02 -6.27
N GLU A 38 -1.07 9.12 -7.49
CA GLU A 38 -1.00 10.39 -8.21
C GLU A 38 -2.41 10.97 -8.35
N ASP A 39 -2.58 12.28 -8.22
CA ASP A 39 -3.88 12.95 -8.33
C ASP A 39 -4.99 12.36 -7.43
N TYR A 40 -4.66 11.83 -6.25
CA TYR A 40 -5.62 11.10 -5.40
C TYR A 40 -6.91 11.87 -5.07
N GLN A 41 -6.89 13.22 -5.12
CA GLN A 41 -8.04 14.09 -4.88
C GLN A 41 -8.91 14.32 -6.12
N SER A 42 -8.33 14.34 -7.31
CA SER A 42 -8.98 14.73 -8.57
C SER A 42 -9.17 13.58 -9.56
N ARG A 43 -8.45 12.47 -9.40
CA ARG A 43 -8.62 11.28 -10.25
C ARG A 43 -9.98 10.62 -9.97
N PRO A 44 -10.61 9.99 -10.98
CA PRO A 44 -11.86 9.26 -10.78
C PRO A 44 -11.75 8.18 -9.70
N VAL A 45 -12.89 7.71 -9.19
CA VAL A 45 -12.93 6.52 -8.35
C VAL A 45 -12.35 5.35 -9.14
N SER A 46 -11.17 4.90 -8.71
CA SER A 46 -10.30 3.96 -9.43
C SER A 46 -10.41 2.52 -8.91
N GLY A 47 -11.35 2.27 -7.98
CA GLY A 47 -11.61 0.95 -7.40
C GLY A 47 -10.75 0.65 -6.18
N ILE A 48 -10.25 -0.58 -6.08
CA ILE A 48 -9.53 -1.12 -4.92
C ILE A 48 -8.06 -1.34 -5.27
N ILE A 49 -7.16 -0.99 -4.34
CA ILE A 49 -5.78 -1.48 -4.35
C ILE A 49 -5.77 -2.79 -3.59
N ASP A 50 -5.68 -3.90 -4.32
CA ASP A 50 -5.46 -5.24 -3.79
C ASP A 50 -3.95 -5.46 -3.63
N LEU A 51 -3.41 -5.05 -2.47
CA LEU A 51 -2.01 -5.27 -2.11
C LEU A 51 -1.87 -6.57 -1.32
N TYR A 52 -1.17 -7.54 -1.88
CA TYR A 52 -0.72 -8.74 -1.17
C TYR A 52 0.80 -8.69 -1.00
N GLY A 53 1.23 -8.31 0.20
CA GLY A 53 2.62 -8.13 0.54
C GLY A 53 2.83 -7.21 1.73
N GLY A 54 3.95 -6.48 1.76
CA GLY A 54 4.28 -5.53 2.82
C GLY A 54 4.17 -4.08 2.37
N GLY A 55 3.88 -3.17 3.30
CA GLY A 55 3.94 -1.73 3.08
C GLY A 55 4.72 -1.06 4.21
N ILE A 56 5.91 -0.56 3.90
CA ILE A 56 6.80 0.15 4.82
C ILE A 56 6.98 1.56 4.27
N GLN A 57 6.60 2.56 5.05
CA GLN A 57 6.58 3.96 4.63
C GLN A 57 7.04 4.83 5.79
N ASN A 58 7.85 5.85 5.53
CA ASN A 58 8.16 6.87 6.52
C ASN A 58 6.91 7.68 6.90
N SER A 59 6.11 8.04 5.89
CA SER A 59 4.83 8.71 6.09
C SER A 59 3.74 8.01 5.28
N ARG A 60 2.53 7.93 5.86
CA ARG A 60 1.38 7.32 5.18
C ARG A 60 0.92 8.20 4.02
N GLY A 61 1.05 7.69 2.81
CA GLY A 61 0.60 8.36 1.60
C GLY A 61 -0.92 8.27 1.39
N PRO A 62 -1.56 9.33 0.85
CA PRO A 62 -2.96 9.28 0.45
C PRO A 62 -3.12 8.52 -0.86
N VAL A 63 -4.21 7.76 -0.98
CA VAL A 63 -4.53 7.01 -2.22
C VAL A 63 -5.93 7.31 -2.74
N GLY A 64 -6.73 8.02 -1.95
CA GLY A 64 -8.11 8.40 -2.27
C GLY A 64 -8.70 9.25 -1.17
N THR A 65 -9.84 9.85 -1.45
CA THR A 65 -10.61 10.66 -0.49
C THR A 65 -11.94 10.00 -0.19
N PHE A 66 -12.44 10.23 1.02
CA PHE A 66 -13.65 9.60 1.53
C PHE A 66 -14.52 10.66 2.20
N SER A 67 -15.84 10.51 2.07
CA SER A 67 -16.83 11.32 2.78
C SER A 67 -17.69 10.40 3.63
N THR A 68 -17.97 10.82 4.87
CA THR A 68 -18.81 10.08 5.81
C THR A 68 -20.07 10.87 6.09
N TRP A 69 -21.23 10.28 5.80
CA TRP A 69 -22.54 10.88 6.05
C TRP A 69 -23.44 9.84 6.73
N HIS A 70 -24.08 10.20 7.85
CA HIS A 70 -24.93 9.30 8.64
C HIS A 70 -24.29 7.93 8.95
N GLY A 71 -22.98 7.91 9.25
CA GLY A 71 -22.23 6.68 9.54
C GLY A 71 -21.83 5.84 8.32
N GLN A 72 -22.21 6.26 7.12
CA GLN A 72 -21.81 5.60 5.88
C GLN A 72 -20.64 6.33 5.23
N THR A 73 -19.52 5.64 5.09
CA THR A 73 -18.32 6.15 4.39
C THR A 73 -18.35 5.75 2.92
N THR A 74 -18.26 6.74 2.03
CA THR A 74 -18.22 6.56 0.58
C THR A 74 -16.94 7.15 0.01
N ILE A 75 -16.34 6.46 -0.96
CA ILE A 75 -15.19 6.99 -1.68
C ILE A 75 -15.62 8.12 -2.62
N GLN A 76 -14.82 9.18 -2.68
CA GLN A 76 -15.08 10.36 -3.52
C GLN A 76 -14.09 10.45 -4.69
N SER A 77 -12.83 10.08 -4.47
CA SER A 77 -11.80 10.00 -5.51
C SER A 77 -10.70 9.01 -5.15
N GLY A 78 -9.94 8.54 -6.15
CA GLY A 78 -8.83 7.61 -5.97
C GLY A 78 -9.28 6.18 -5.61
N PHE A 79 -8.57 5.54 -4.68
CA PHE A 79 -8.72 4.12 -4.36
C PHE A 79 -9.16 3.82 -2.93
N SER A 80 -9.93 2.74 -2.78
CA SER A 80 -10.11 2.03 -1.51
C SER A 80 -8.93 1.08 -1.24
N LYS A 81 -8.62 0.84 0.03
CA LYS A 81 -7.48 0.01 0.43
C LYS A 81 -7.92 -1.41 0.78
N ARG A 82 -7.32 -2.43 0.17
CA ARG A 82 -7.37 -3.82 0.62
C ARG A 82 -5.95 -4.36 0.73
N TYR A 83 -5.34 -4.16 1.90
CA TYR A 83 -3.95 -4.55 2.14
C TYR A 83 -3.93 -5.80 3.01
N ARG A 84 -3.23 -6.82 2.54
CA ARG A 84 -3.03 -8.07 3.27
C ARG A 84 -1.54 -8.40 3.28
N TYR A 85 -1.02 -8.69 4.47
CA TYR A 85 0.34 -9.16 4.64
C TYR A 85 0.54 -10.52 3.95
N ASP A 86 1.70 -10.71 3.32
CA ASP A 86 2.10 -11.98 2.73
C ASP A 86 3.00 -12.72 3.71
N ASP A 87 2.46 -13.76 4.34
CA ASP A 87 3.09 -14.51 5.44
C ASP A 87 4.45 -15.12 5.07
N ARG A 88 4.72 -15.31 3.77
CA ARG A 88 6.04 -15.77 3.30
C ARG A 88 7.16 -14.78 3.68
N PHE A 89 6.84 -13.49 3.85
CA PHE A 89 7.79 -12.47 4.30
C PHE A 89 8.27 -12.66 5.75
N MET A 90 7.65 -13.54 6.53
CA MET A 90 8.12 -13.87 7.88
C MET A 90 9.44 -14.65 7.88
N ILE A 91 9.70 -15.42 6.83
CA ILE A 91 10.86 -16.33 6.74
C ILE A 91 11.75 -16.05 5.54
N ALA A 92 11.29 -15.26 4.57
CA ALA A 92 12.04 -14.95 3.36
C ALA A 92 11.79 -13.51 2.90
N ASN A 93 12.87 -12.74 2.71
CA ASN A 93 12.80 -11.39 2.14
C ASN A 93 13.17 -11.39 0.65
N PRO A 94 12.68 -10.41 -0.15
CA PRO A 94 13.22 -10.19 -1.49
C PRO A 94 14.73 -9.86 -1.42
N PRO A 95 15.52 -10.21 -2.44
CA PRO A 95 16.94 -9.87 -2.48
C PRO A 95 17.15 -8.36 -2.27
N PHE A 96 18.11 -8.01 -1.41
CA PHE A 96 18.48 -6.61 -1.06
C PHE A 96 17.35 -5.76 -0.45
N PHE A 97 16.23 -6.36 -0.06
CA PHE A 97 15.15 -5.64 0.60
C PHE A 97 15.52 -5.35 2.07
N PRO A 98 15.25 -4.15 2.60
CA PRO A 98 15.55 -3.83 4.00
C PRO A 98 14.82 -4.78 4.95
N GLY A 99 15.59 -5.42 5.84
CA GLY A 99 15.07 -6.26 6.91
C GLY A 99 15.13 -5.53 8.24
N THR A 100 14.24 -5.88 9.15
CA THR A 100 14.22 -5.34 10.53
C THR A 100 15.00 -6.21 11.52
N GLY A 101 15.68 -7.26 11.03
CA GLY A 101 16.19 -8.37 11.84
C GLY A 101 15.15 -9.48 12.01
N SER A 102 15.45 -10.47 12.84
CA SER A 102 14.54 -11.59 13.14
C SER A 102 13.74 -11.30 14.41
N PHE A 103 12.41 -11.33 14.30
CA PHE A 103 11.49 -11.23 15.43
C PHE A 103 10.67 -12.50 15.54
N GLU A 104 10.45 -12.96 16.78
CA GLU A 104 9.58 -14.10 17.09
C GLU A 104 8.38 -13.61 17.89
N ILE A 105 7.18 -14.03 17.49
CA ILE A 105 5.97 -13.78 18.26
C ILE A 105 5.95 -14.79 19.42
N VAL A 106 6.36 -14.36 20.61
CA VAL A 106 6.44 -15.24 21.79
C VAL A 106 5.06 -15.42 22.46
N SER A 107 4.20 -14.40 22.38
CA SER A 107 2.82 -14.47 22.83
C SER A 107 2.00 -13.36 22.19
N TRP A 108 0.69 -13.57 22.11
CA TRP A 108 -0.26 -12.55 21.71
C TRP A 108 -1.51 -12.69 22.58
N PHE A 109 -2.00 -11.57 23.09
CA PHE A 109 -3.23 -11.49 23.87
C PHE A 109 -4.21 -10.62 23.08
N GLU A 110 -5.40 -11.18 22.84
CA GLU A 110 -6.47 -10.64 22.01
C GLU A 110 -7.48 -9.86 22.85
#